data_AF-A0A8E2IAE7-F1
#
_entry.id   AF-A0A8E2IAE7-F1
#
_cell.length_a   1.000
_cell.length_b   1.000
_cell.length_c   1.000
_cell.angle_alpha   90.00
_cell.angle_beta   90.00
_cell.angle_gamma   90.00
#
_symmetry.space_group_name_H-M   'P 1'
#
loop_
_entity.id
_entity.type
_entity.pdbx_description
1 polymer ?
#
loop_
_entity_poly.entity_id
_entity_poly.type
_entity_poly.pdbx_seq_one_letter_code
_entity_poly.pdbx_strand_id
1 'polypeptide(L)' 'MAKDVLCEVNNCHYWAKGNRCSADEIYVVSHKGDTAKKTEETDCKTFKPEGNW' A
#
# COMPACT_ATOMS: atom_id res chain seq x y z
N MET A 1 2.36 -7.93 10.76
CA MET A 1 2.87 -6.62 10.27
C MET A 1 4.02 -6.79 9.29
N ALA A 2 3.82 -6.34 8.06
CA ALA A 2 4.83 -6.34 7.00
C ALA A 2 5.92 -5.29 7.30
N LYS A 3 7.03 -5.71 7.92
CA LYS A 3 8.06 -4.79 8.44
C LYS A 3 8.82 -4.00 7.37
N ASP A 4 8.82 -4.50 6.14
CA ASP A 4 9.61 -3.96 5.03
C ASP A 4 8.75 -3.31 3.93
N VAL A 5 7.46 -3.11 4.19
CA VAL A 5 6.54 -2.42 3.27
C VAL A 5 6.44 -0.96 3.65
N LEU A 6 6.53 -0.09 2.64
CA LEU A 6 6.39 1.35 2.82
C LEU A 6 5.04 1.85 2.31
N CYS A 7 4.39 2.71 3.09
CA CYS A 7 3.31 3.58 2.63
C CYS A 7 3.94 4.94 2.28
N GLU A 8 4.18 5.19 1.00
CA GLU A 8 4.76 6.47 0.55
C GLU A 8 3.84 7.66 0.83
N VAL A 9 2.52 7.41 0.90
CA VAL A 9 1.51 8.40 1.25
C VAL A 9 1.06 8.24 2.69
N ASN A 10 1.01 9.36 3.41
CA ASN A 10 0.63 9.39 4.82
C ASN A 10 -0.87 9.35 5.08
N ASN A 11 -1.69 9.49 4.03
CA ASN A 11 -3.14 9.36 4.10
C ASN A 11 -3.61 7.90 4.03
N CYS A 12 -2.73 6.91 4.12
CA CYS A 12 -3.11 5.51 4.23
C CYS A 12 -3.49 5.21 5.68
N HIS A 13 -4.63 4.54 5.91
CA HIS A 13 -5.09 4.07 7.22
C HIS A 13 -4.04 3.20 7.94
N TYR A 14 -3.23 2.48 7.17
CA TYR A 14 -2.15 1.63 7.69
C TYR A 14 -0.79 2.35 7.73
N TRP A 15 -0.72 3.65 7.45
CA TRP A 15 0.53 4.38 7.55
C TRP A 15 0.99 4.44 9.02
N ALA A 16 2.29 4.25 9.21
CA ALA A 16 2.96 4.39 10.48
C ALA A 16 4.22 5.24 10.33
N LYS A 17 4.72 5.74 11.46
CA LYS A 17 5.86 6.66 11.54
C LYS A 17 7.03 6.19 10.65
N GLY A 18 7.50 7.10 9.80
CA GLY A 18 8.62 6.85 8.90
C GLY A 18 8.22 6.09 7.63
N ASN A 19 7.01 6.32 7.11
CA ASN A 19 6.46 5.68 5.92
C ASN A 19 6.34 4.17 6.03
N ARG A 20 6.28 3.61 7.25
CA ARG A 20 6.13 2.17 7.44
C ARG A 20 4.66 1.79 7.26
N CYS A 21 4.41 0.63 6.68
CA CYS A 21 3.08 0.05 6.65
C CYS A 21 2.86 -0.80 7.92
N SER A 22 1.78 -0.52 8.67
CA SER A 22 1.39 -1.27 9.86
C SER A 22 0.43 -2.43 9.56
N ALA A 23 0.00 -2.59 8.30
CA ALA A 23 -0.89 -3.68 7.90
C ALA A 23 -0.27 -5.05 8.20
N ASP A 24 -1.10 -6.00 8.60
CA ASP A 24 -0.66 -7.38 8.82
C ASP A 24 -0.34 -8.11 7.52
N GLU A 25 -1.11 -7.81 6.47
CA GLU A 25 -0.94 -8.32 5.12
C GLU A 25 -1.24 -7.19 4.11
N ILE A 26 -0.58 -7.24 2.95
CA ILE A 26 -0.88 -6.37 1.82
C ILE A 26 -1.27 -7.19 0.60
N TYR A 27 -2.18 -6.64 -0.21
CA TYR A 27 -2.52 -7.17 -1.50
C TYR A 27 -2.12 -6.16 -2.58
N VAL A 28 -1.14 -6.53 -3.40
CA VAL A 28 -0.67 -5.73 -4.53
C VAL A 28 -1.29 -6.27 -5.80
N VAL A 29 -1.81 -5.37 -6.63
CA VAL A 29 -2.37 -5.69 -7.96
C VAL A 29 -1.68 -4.85 -9.01
N SER A 30 -1.77 -5.25 -10.27
CA SER A 30 -1.42 -4.33 -11.36
C SER A 30 -2.61 -3.44 -11.69
N HIS A 31 -2.34 -2.17 -12.01
CA HIS A 31 -3.32 -1.26 -12.58
C HIS A 31 -3.88 -1.79 -13.92
N LYS A 32 -3.15 -2.66 -14.64
CA LYS A 32 -3.58 -3.23 -15.92
C LYS A 32 -3.12 -4.68 -16.11
N GLY A 33 -4.07 -5.59 -16.28
CA GLY A 33 -3.79 -7.02 -16.49
C GLY A 33 -3.20 -7.66 -15.23
N ASP A 34 -2.47 -8.76 -15.42
CA ASP A 34 -2.03 -9.62 -14.30
C ASP A 34 -0.53 -9.48 -13.95
N THR A 35 0.21 -8.61 -14.65
CA THR A 35 1.65 -8.43 -14.45
C THR A 35 2.08 -6.98 -14.62
N ALA A 36 2.94 -6.48 -13.72
CA ALA A 36 3.58 -5.16 -13.79
C ALA A 36 5.08 -5.30 -14.12
N LYS A 37 5.65 -4.33 -14.84
CA LYS A 37 7.09 -4.26 -15.13
C LYS A 37 7.79 -3.15 -14.35
N LYS A 38 7.05 -2.14 -13.93
CA LYS A 38 7.52 -1.00 -13.14
C LYS A 38 6.64 -0.81 -11.90
N THR A 39 7.19 -0.16 -10.89
CA THR A 39 6.50 0.08 -9.61
C THR A 39 5.24 0.94 -9.80
N GLU A 40 5.26 1.91 -10.71
CA GLU A 40 4.14 2.81 -10.99
C GLU A 40 2.95 2.09 -11.64
N GLU A 41 3.12 0.84 -12.08
CA GLU A 41 2.04 -0.01 -12.62
C GLU A 41 1.39 -0.87 -11.53
N THR A 42 1.83 -0.77 -10.28
CA THR A 42 1.31 -1.54 -9.14
C THR A 42 0.45 -0.66 -8.22
N ASP A 43 -0.69 -1.21 -7.81
CA ASP A 43 -1.59 -0.60 -6.84
C ASP A 43 -1.62 -1.43 -5.55
N CYS A 44 -1.68 -0.75 -4.41
CA CYS A 44 -1.97 -1.41 -3.13
C CYS A 44 -3.49 -1.53 -2.96
N LYS A 45 -4.05 -2.71 -3.22
CA LYS A 45 -5.48 -2.98 -3.04
C LYS A 45 -5.92 -2.97 -1.57
N THR A 46 -4.97 -3.14 -0.66
CA THR A 46 -5.18 -2.95 0.78
C THR A 46 -5.27 -1.47 1.17
N PHE A 47 -4.95 -0.52 0.29
CA PHE A 47 -5.04 0.90 0.61
C PHE A 47 -6.46 1.28 1.06
N LYS A 48 -6.54 1.96 2.19
CA LYS A 48 -7.73 2.64 2.69
C LYS A 48 -7.32 4.04 3.09
N PRO A 49 -8.05 5.09 2.71
CA PRO A 49 -7.71 6.44 3.15
C PRO A 49 -7.95 6.59 4.66
N GLU A 50 -7.06 7.31 5.34
CA GLU A 50 -7.26 7.72 6.73
C GLU A 50 -8.41 8.72 6.81
N GLY A 51 -9.32 8.52 7.77
CA GLY A 51 -10.38 9.50 8.08
C GLY A 51 -11.68 9.38 7.28
N ASN A 52 -11.85 8.38 6.42
CA ASN A 52 -13.15 8.09 5.78
C ASN A 52 -13.61 6.69 6.19
N TRP A 53 -14.63 6.63 7.04
CA TRP A 53 -15.36 5.40 7.39
C TRP A 53 -16.46 5.12 6.37
#